data_AF-A0A7W1B888-F1
#
_entry.id   AF-A0A7W1B888-F1
#
_cell.length_a   1.000
_cell.length_b   1.000
_cell.length_c   1.000
_cell.angle_alpha   90.00
_cell.angle_beta   90.00
_cell.angle_gamma   90.00
#
_symmetry.space_group_name_H-M   'P 1'
#
loop_
_entity.id
_entity.type
_entity.pdbx_description
1 polymer ?
#
loop_
_entity_poly.entity_id
_entity_poly.type
_entity_poly.pdbx_seq_one_letter_code
_entity_poly.pdbx_strand_id
1 'polypeptide(L)' 'MTDGDVDALYSKYVKAKAMVGEQAAGPQTREKLLRTINQQAPKIMEQFKASGVDFSIVVKDNQVIIRAKPKP' A
#
# COMPACT_ATOMS: atom_id res chain seq x y z
N MET A 1 1.14 -8.36 8.73
CA MET A 1 0.71 -8.41 7.32
C MET A 1 1.44 -9.58 6.69
N THR A 2 0.72 -10.44 5.98
CA THR A 2 1.26 -11.64 5.32
C THR A 2 1.52 -11.36 3.83
N ASP A 3 2.23 -12.25 3.14
CA ASP A 3 2.45 -12.13 1.69
C ASP A 3 1.13 -12.05 0.90
N GLY A 4 0.09 -12.78 1.34
CA GLY A 4 -1.24 -12.74 0.73
C GLY A 4 -1.92 -11.36 0.86
N ASP A 5 -1.68 -10.65 1.97
CA ASP A 5 -2.19 -9.28 2.14
C ASP A 5 -1.49 -8.29 1.19
N VAL A 6 -0.19 -8.50 0.92
CA VAL A 6 0.58 -7.69 -0.02
C VAL A 6 0.04 -7.87 -1.44
N ASP A 7 -0.23 -9.11 -1.84
CA ASP A 7 -0.75 -9.42 -3.17
C ASP A 7 -2.15 -8.86 -3.40
N ALA A 8 -3.00 -8.91 -2.37
CA ALA A 8 -4.31 -8.27 -2.41
C ALA A 8 -4.19 -6.75 -2.56
N LEU A 9 -3.26 -6.11 -1.83
CA LEU A 9 -3.01 -4.68 -1.93
C LEU A 9 -2.44 -4.28 -3.29
N TYR A 10 -1.48 -5.04 -3.82
CA TYR A 10 -0.91 -4.83 -5.15
C TYR A 10 -1.98 -4.95 -6.24
N SER A 11 -2.84 -5.96 -6.16
CA SER A 11 -3.95 -6.14 -7.09
C SER A 11 -4.90 -4.92 -7.09
N LYS A 12 -5.21 -4.37 -5.91
CA LYS A 12 -6.01 -3.14 -5.79
C LYS A 12 -5.29 -1.93 -6.36
N TYR A 13 -3.97 -1.84 -6.16
CA TYR A 13 -3.14 -0.74 -6.66
C TYR A 13 -3.10 -0.71 -8.19
N VAL A 14 -2.86 -1.86 -8.83
CA VAL A 14 -2.84 -1.97 -10.30
C VAL A 14 -4.20 -1.61 -10.89
N LYS A 15 -5.30 -2.12 -10.30
CA LYS A 15 -6.66 -1.77 -10.74
C LYS A 15 -6.92 -0.27 -10.59
N ALA A 16 -6.55 0.32 -9.46
CA ALA A 16 -6.70 1.76 -9.22
C ALA A 16 -5.93 2.61 -10.23
N LYS A 17 -4.70 2.21 -10.56
CA LYS A 17 -3.86 2.91 -11.53
C LYS A 17 -4.45 2.82 -12.94
N ALA A 18 -4.95 1.65 -13.33
CA ALA A 18 -5.67 1.48 -14.59
C ALA A 18 -6.91 2.38 -14.69
N MET A 19 -7.66 2.56 -13.59
CA MET A 19 -8.83 3.46 -13.58
C MET A 19 -8.48 4.93 -13.80
N VAL A 20 -7.29 5.39 -13.38
CA VAL A 20 -6.84 6.78 -13.58
C VAL A 20 -6.03 6.97 -14.87
N GLY A 21 -5.96 5.94 -15.73
CA GLY A 21 -5.22 5.98 -17.00
C GLY A 21 -3.71 5.79 -16.86
N GLU A 22 -3.22 5.38 -15.69
CA GLU A 22 -1.81 5.12 -15.45
C GLU A 22 -1.46 3.63 -15.63
N GLN A 23 -0.33 3.35 -16.28
CA GLN A 23 0.22 1.99 -16.32
C GLN A 23 1.01 1.70 -15.03
N ALA A 24 0.48 0.81 -14.19
CA ALA A 24 1.17 0.35 -12.99
C ALA A 24 1.52 -1.15 -13.01
N ALA A 25 1.43 -1.79 -14.16
CA ALA A 25 1.71 -3.22 -14.31
C ALA A 25 3.22 -3.45 -14.44
N GLY A 26 3.85 -4.05 -13.43
CA GLY A 26 5.23 -4.52 -13.53
C GLY A 26 5.75 -5.17 -12.25
N PRO A 27 6.62 -6.20 -12.33
CA PRO A 27 7.23 -6.85 -11.16
C PRO A 27 7.93 -5.84 -10.22
N GLN A 28 8.59 -4.84 -10.81
CA GLN A 28 9.27 -3.77 -10.08
C GLN A 28 8.31 -2.93 -9.22
N THR A 29 7.04 -2.80 -9.63
CA THR A 29 6.03 -2.04 -8.89
C THR A 29 5.62 -2.77 -7.62
N ARG A 30 5.46 -4.10 -7.69
CA ARG A 30 5.16 -4.94 -6.52
C ARG A 30 6.30 -4.91 -5.50
N GLU A 31 7.53 -5.07 -5.96
CA GLU A 31 8.72 -5.04 -5.09
C GLU A 31 8.88 -3.68 -4.40
N LYS A 32 8.67 -2.58 -5.15
CA LYS A 32 8.66 -1.22 -4.58
C LYS A 32 7.59 -1.08 -3.49
N LEU A 33 6.37 -1.54 -3.75
CA LEU A 33 5.28 -1.49 -2.78
C LEU A 33 5.63 -2.26 -1.50
N LEU A 34 6.13 -3.49 -1.64
CA LEU A 34 6.57 -4.32 -0.51
C LEU A 34 7.67 -3.64 0.29
N ARG A 35 8.68 -3.08 -0.40
CA ARG A 35 9.78 -2.34 0.24
C ARG A 35 9.26 -1.14 1.02
N THR A 36 8.36 -0.34 0.45
CA THR A 36 7.78 0.82 1.14
C THR A 36 7.01 0.40 2.38
N ILE A 37 6.20 -0.66 2.29
CA ILE A 37 5.43 -1.17 3.44
C ILE A 37 6.36 -1.64 4.55
N ASN A 38 7.37 -2.45 4.22
CA ASN A 38 8.32 -2.96 5.20
C ASN A 38 9.16 -1.86 5.85
N GLN A 39 9.44 -0.77 5.14
CA GLN A 39 10.18 0.38 5.68
C GLN A 39 9.31 1.31 6.52
N GLN A 40 8.05 1.51 6.16
CA GLN A 40 7.17 2.47 6.83
C GLN A 40 6.40 1.87 7.99
N ALA A 41 5.97 0.60 7.90
CA ALA A 41 5.14 -0.02 8.93
C ALA A 41 5.77 0.05 10.32
N PRO A 42 7.07 -0.29 10.54
CA PRO A 42 7.68 -0.21 11.87
C PRO A 42 7.67 1.21 12.43
N LYS A 43 7.99 2.21 11.59
CA LYS A 43 8.03 3.63 11.99
C LYS A 43 6.65 4.15 12.37
N ILE A 44 5.62 3.79 11.61
CA ILE A 44 4.23 4.15 11.89
C ILE A 44 3.77 3.47 13.19
N MET A 45 4.08 2.19 13.39
CA MET A 45 3.74 1.48 14.62
C MET A 45 4.38 2.13 15.85
N GLU A 46 5.67 2.45 15.77
CA GLU A 46 6.40 3.13 16.84
C GLU A 46 5.81 4.52 17.13
N GLN A 47 5.63 5.35 16.10
CA GLN A 47 5.13 6.72 16.24
C GLN A 47 3.74 6.78 16.87
N PHE A 48 2.85 5.86 16.49
CA PHE A 48 1.46 5.84 16.94
C PHE A 48 1.20 4.85 18.10
N LYS A 49 2.26 4.19 18.62
CA LYS A 49 2.16 3.11 19.62
C LYS A 49 1.13 2.03 19.22
N ALA A 50 1.10 1.73 17.93
CA ALA A 50 0.09 0.89 17.31
C ALA A 50 0.52 -0.58 17.26
N SER A 51 -0.45 -1.48 17.40
CA SER A 51 -0.24 -2.94 17.32
C SER A 51 -0.01 -3.44 15.88
N GLY A 52 -0.31 -2.59 14.89
CA GLY A 52 -0.21 -2.92 13.47
C GLY A 52 -0.55 -1.73 12.58
N VAL A 53 -0.49 -1.93 11.26
CA VAL A 53 -0.88 -0.94 10.26
C VAL A 53 -1.77 -1.60 9.21
N ASP A 54 -2.92 -1.02 8.94
CA ASP A 54 -3.76 -1.36 7.80
C ASP A 54 -3.38 -0.50 6.61
N PHE A 55 -2.90 -1.13 5.55
CA PHE A 55 -2.65 -0.47 4.27
C PHE A 55 -3.87 -0.62 3.36
N SER A 56 -4.26 0.46 2.70
CA SER A 56 -5.38 0.50 1.77
C SER A 56 -5.06 1.37 0.56
N ILE A 57 -5.65 1.04 -0.59
CA ILE A 57 -5.53 1.84 -1.80
C ILE A 57 -6.73 2.77 -1.89
N VAL A 58 -6.47 4.06 -2.07
CA VAL A 58 -7.50 5.07 -2.30
C VAL A 58 -7.17 5.85 -3.57
N VAL A 59 -8.21 6.24 -4.31
CA VAL A 59 -8.07 7.16 -5.45
C VAL A 59 -8.56 8.52 -4.99
N LYS A 60 -7.71 9.53 -5.07
CA LYS A 60 -8.03 10.91 -4.70
C LYS A 60 -7.40 11.85 -5.71
N ASP A 61 -8.15 12.83 -6.20
CA ASP A 61 -7.66 13.84 -7.16
C ASP A 61 -7.00 13.21 -8.41
N ASN A 62 -7.62 12.12 -8.92
CA ASN A 62 -7.12 11.29 -10.02
C ASN A 62 -5.72 10.67 -9.76
N GLN A 63 -5.30 10.58 -8.50
CA GLN A 63 -4.07 9.92 -8.07
C GLN A 63 -4.37 8.72 -7.20
N VAL A 64 -3.58 7.67 -7.37
CA VAL A 64 -3.64 6.46 -6.53
C VAL A 64 -2.69 6.62 -5.36
N ILE A 65 -3.25 6.59 -4.15
CA ILE A 65 -2.53 6.79 -2.90
C ILE A 65 -2.61 5.51 -2.07
N ILE A 66 -1.49 5.15 -1.44
CA ILE A 66 -1.43 4.09 -0.43
C ILE A 66 -1.63 4.75 0.93
N ARG A 67 -2.77 4.49 1.55
CA ARG A 67 -3.11 4.99 2.89
C ARG A 67 -2.70 3.96 3.93
N ALA A 68 -1.91 4.38 4.90
CA ALA A 68 -1.56 3.61 6.09
C ALA A 68 -2.41 4.09 7.28
N LYS A 69 -3.13 3.17 7.94
CA LYS A 69 -3.92 3.44 9.14
C LYS A 69 -3.35 2.63 10.31
N PRO A 70 -2.78 3.25 11.35
CA PRO A 70 -2.36 2.53 12.54
C PRO A 70 -3.55 1.85 13.22
N LYS A 71 -3.34 0.63 13.72
CA LYS A 71 -4.30 -0.09 14.57
C LYS A 71 -4.11 0.35 16.02
N PRO A 72 -5.19 0.55 16.79
CA PRO A 72 -5.07 0.79 18.22
C PRO A 72 -4.37 -0.38 18.95
#